data_AF-A0A0K0FZ20-F1
#
_entry.id   AF-A0A0K0FZ20-F1
#
_cell.length_a   1.000
_cell.length_b   1.000
_cell.length_c   1.000
_cell.angle_alpha   90.00
_cell.angle_beta   90.00
_cell.angle_gamma   90.00
#
_symmetry.space_group_name_H-M   'P 1'
#
loop_
_entity.id
_entity.type
_entity.pdbx_description
1 polymer ?
#
loop_
_entity_poly.entity_id
_entity_poly.type
_entity_poly.pdbx_seq_one_letter_code
_entity_poly.pdbx_strand_id
1 'polypeptide(L)'
;MNSFQIFFANILVLLNIFEIKSNFLQRNNFNGLERDSNMLKRNIQERTKRSIRIRKVDIKWEFPIKYWIDPESDLNETIIDDALKDISDKTCITWKKESSEIFNTPGLNVRNRNLCASFTGRSSDNKSQEITFTPECVYKGRLQHEFSHALGLVHENRRPDSQNYIDISFDKVKSKDIRKLQPFESEELLSFNISYDYGSQLHADSKVYSESGSLTIKTKDPNYQNTIGQDTGLQYNDFKQLNLYYCGRICSDKKLKCKNGGYLYSKNCKKCSCPPHYGGSDCSKGKFLKNNCGKISLTAKSYKKTLKVAGIKKCYYYINTNSKYKIQLTIESSDLPQAEENGVCVRGKGLEVLYRKDPSVMGAMFCGNTKKVTMKSENNRVSIYYVGTNTTNFLEISYKNIGK
;
A
#
# COMPACT_ATOMS: atom_id res chain seq x y z
N MET A 1 -49.43 63.74 1.50
CA MET A 1 -48.21 63.88 2.35
C MET A 1 -48.06 62.56 3.11
N ASN A 2 -47.08 61.69 2.91
CA ASN A 2 -45.77 61.77 2.29
C ASN A 2 -45.43 60.41 1.67
N SER A 3 -45.45 60.31 0.33
CA SER A 3 -45.01 59.12 -0.41
C SER A 3 -43.70 59.35 -1.18
N PHE A 4 -42.90 60.35 -0.80
CA PHE A 4 -41.73 60.77 -1.58
C PHE A 4 -40.40 60.87 -0.79
N GLN A 5 -40.36 60.49 0.50
CA GLN A 5 -39.14 60.58 1.31
C GLN A 5 -38.46 59.24 1.66
N ILE A 6 -39.05 58.09 1.31
CA ILE A 6 -38.45 56.77 1.61
C ILE A 6 -37.71 56.16 0.41
N PHE A 7 -37.91 56.71 -0.81
CA PHE A 7 -37.30 56.15 -2.02
C PHE A 7 -35.88 56.66 -2.32
N PHE A 8 -35.43 57.78 -1.74
CA PHE A 8 -34.09 58.33 -1.95
C PHE A 8 -33.02 57.86 -0.95
N ALA A 9 -33.41 57.29 0.19
CA ALA A 9 -32.46 56.81 1.20
C ALA A 9 -31.91 55.39 0.91
N ASN A 10 -32.57 54.59 0.06
CA ASN A 10 -32.15 53.21 -0.24
C ASN A 10 -31.25 53.07 -1.48
N ILE A 11 -31.12 54.10 -2.32
CA ILE A 11 -30.24 54.07 -3.51
C ILE A 11 -28.79 54.46 -3.15
N LEU A 12 -28.57 55.27 -2.13
CA LEU A 12 -27.23 55.68 -1.66
C LEU A 12 -26.50 54.60 -0.83
N VAL A 13 -27.24 53.65 -0.24
CA VAL A 13 -26.64 52.50 0.48
C VAL A 13 -26.25 51.37 -0.48
N LEU A 14 -26.99 51.18 -1.58
CA LEU A 14 -26.67 50.15 -2.58
C LEU A 14 -25.47 50.50 -3.46
N LEU A 15 -25.23 51.79 -3.74
CA LEU A 15 -24.06 52.22 -4.52
C LEU A 15 -22.74 52.16 -3.72
N ASN A 16 -22.77 52.34 -2.40
CA ASN A 16 -21.57 52.18 -1.55
C ASN A 16 -21.18 50.71 -1.29
N ILE A 17 -22.13 49.76 -1.36
CA ILE A 17 -21.82 48.33 -1.18
C ILE A 17 -21.19 47.73 -2.46
N PHE A 18 -21.50 48.28 -3.64
CA PHE A 18 -20.92 47.82 -4.91
C PHE A 18 -19.46 48.27 -5.12
N GLU A 19 -19.08 49.48 -4.69
CA GLU A 19 -17.68 49.95 -4.74
C GLU A 19 -16.77 49.27 -3.69
N ILE A 20 -17.32 48.85 -2.54
CA ILE A 20 -16.56 48.09 -1.55
C ILE A 20 -16.35 46.64 -2.01
N LYS A 21 -17.30 46.04 -2.75
CA LYS A 21 -17.14 44.69 -3.32
C LYS A 21 -16.14 44.63 -4.47
N SER A 22 -16.03 45.67 -5.31
CA SER A 22 -15.06 45.69 -6.40
C SER A 22 -13.62 45.86 -5.91
N ASN A 23 -13.41 46.64 -4.84
CA ASN A 23 -12.07 46.86 -4.27
C ASN A 23 -11.61 45.75 -3.30
N PHE A 24 -12.52 44.96 -2.70
CA PHE A 24 -12.15 43.81 -1.86
C PHE A 24 -11.76 42.57 -2.67
N LEU A 25 -12.27 42.43 -3.90
CA LEU A 25 -11.96 41.30 -4.79
C LEU A 25 -10.64 41.44 -5.57
N GLN A 26 -9.99 42.61 -5.56
CA GLN A 26 -8.70 42.83 -6.22
C GLN A 26 -7.48 42.84 -5.29
N ARG A 27 -7.65 42.68 -3.96
CA ARG A 27 -6.52 42.70 -3.00
C ARG A 27 -6.18 41.38 -2.30
N ASN A 28 -6.88 40.29 -2.59
CA ASN A 28 -6.57 39.00 -2.00
C ASN A 28 -5.76 38.12 -2.96
N ASN A 29 -4.47 38.06 -2.66
CA ASN A 29 -3.45 37.10 -3.09
C ASN A 29 -4.05 35.78 -3.63
N PHE A 30 -4.11 35.63 -4.96
CA PHE A 30 -4.46 34.35 -5.62
C PHE A 30 -3.57 33.18 -5.14
N ASN A 31 -2.34 33.48 -4.72
CA ASN A 31 -1.41 32.52 -4.13
C ASN A 31 -1.86 31.98 -2.75
N GLY A 32 -2.71 32.70 -2.02
CA GLY A 32 -3.22 32.30 -0.70
C GLY A 32 -4.34 31.27 -0.80
N LEU A 33 -5.34 31.53 -1.66
CA LEU A 33 -6.45 30.60 -1.90
C LEU A 33 -5.99 29.28 -2.54
N GLU A 34 -4.98 29.32 -3.42
CA GLU A 34 -4.39 28.12 -4.00
C GLU A 34 -3.55 27.33 -2.96
N ARG A 35 -2.83 28.03 -2.07
CA ARG A 35 -2.15 27.38 -0.93
C ARG A 35 -3.14 26.76 0.05
N ASP A 36 -4.22 27.44 0.38
CA ASP A 36 -5.24 26.95 1.31
C ASP A 36 -6.03 25.78 0.70
N SER A 37 -6.37 25.85 -0.59
CA SER A 37 -6.94 24.71 -1.33
C SER A 37 -5.99 23.52 -1.37
N ASN A 38 -4.70 23.74 -1.62
CA ASN A 38 -3.69 22.68 -1.62
C ASN A 38 -3.42 22.12 -0.22
N MET A 39 -3.46 22.95 0.82
CA MET A 39 -3.33 22.52 2.22
C MET A 39 -4.57 21.73 2.66
N LEU A 40 -5.77 22.18 2.29
CA LEU A 40 -7.01 21.45 2.55
C LEU A 40 -7.03 20.12 1.78
N LYS A 41 -6.63 20.10 0.50
CA LYS A 41 -6.48 18.86 -0.29
C LYS A 41 -5.43 17.91 0.33
N ARG A 42 -4.32 18.43 0.84
CA ARG A 42 -3.31 17.63 1.57
C ARG A 42 -3.87 17.08 2.88
N ASN A 43 -4.56 17.90 3.67
CA ASN A 43 -5.18 17.49 4.92
C ASN A 43 -6.28 16.45 4.69
N ILE A 44 -7.10 16.60 3.65
CA ILE A 44 -8.08 15.59 3.23
C ILE A 44 -7.35 14.32 2.78
N GLN A 45 -6.33 14.44 1.93
CA GLN A 45 -5.55 13.29 1.45
C GLN A 45 -4.80 12.55 2.59
N GLU A 46 -4.34 13.27 3.63
CA GLU A 46 -3.74 12.67 4.82
C GLU A 46 -4.78 11.98 5.70
N ARG A 47 -5.97 12.57 5.83
CA ARG A 47 -7.11 11.98 6.56
C ARG A 47 -7.59 10.68 5.93
N THR A 48 -7.48 10.52 4.62
CA THR A 48 -7.99 9.32 3.94
C THR A 48 -6.99 8.14 3.89
N LYS A 49 -5.69 8.37 4.14
CA LYS A 49 -4.61 7.36 4.02
C LYS A 49 -4.37 6.48 5.27
N ARG A 50 -5.43 6.19 6.03
CA ARG A 50 -5.33 5.56 7.35
C ARG A 50 -5.48 4.04 7.28
N SER A 51 -4.74 3.29 8.11
CA SER A 51 -4.63 1.83 7.95
C SER A 51 -4.29 1.04 9.23
N ILE A 52 -4.05 1.71 10.36
CA ILE A 52 -3.95 1.06 11.68
C ILE A 52 -5.15 1.44 12.51
N ARG A 53 -5.87 0.46 13.04
CA ARG A 53 -7.05 0.72 13.87
C ARG A 53 -6.65 1.26 15.23
N ILE A 54 -7.27 2.38 15.61
CA ILE A 54 -7.22 2.93 16.96
C ILE A 54 -8.55 2.73 17.66
N ARG A 55 -8.47 2.45 18.96
CA ARG A 55 -9.63 2.53 19.85
C ARG A 55 -9.61 3.90 20.54
N LYS A 56 -10.67 4.25 21.26
CA LYS A 56 -10.76 5.49 22.06
C LYS A 56 -9.58 5.67 23.03
N VAL A 57 -8.90 4.58 23.40
CA VAL A 57 -7.60 4.55 24.07
C VAL A 57 -6.66 3.70 23.20
N ASP A 58 -5.52 4.27 22.75
CA ASP A 58 -4.53 3.57 21.93
C ASP A 58 -3.70 2.61 22.81
N ILE A 59 -4.18 1.38 22.97
CA ILE A 59 -3.46 0.33 23.69
C ILE A 59 -2.49 -0.38 22.75
N LYS A 60 -1.24 0.08 22.74
CA LYS A 60 -0.17 -0.57 21.97
C LYS A 60 0.31 -1.85 22.65
N TRP A 61 0.83 -2.77 21.84
CA TRP A 61 1.61 -3.88 22.36
C TRP A 61 2.94 -3.40 22.96
N GLU A 62 3.31 -4.00 24.09
CA GLU A 62 4.66 -3.89 24.66
C GLU A 62 5.51 -5.06 24.18
N PHE A 63 6.82 -4.83 24.10
CA PHE A 63 7.77 -5.80 23.54
C PHE A 63 8.70 -6.36 24.63
N PRO A 64 8.95 -7.69 24.63
CA PRO A 64 8.44 -8.67 23.67
C PRO A 64 6.96 -9.02 23.87
N ILE A 65 6.22 -9.23 22.77
CA ILE A 65 4.84 -9.71 22.81
C ILE A 65 4.86 -11.19 23.20
N LYS A 66 4.17 -11.54 24.29
CA LYS A 66 4.00 -12.93 24.71
C LYS A 66 3.09 -13.66 23.73
N TYR A 67 3.47 -14.86 23.32
CA TYR A 67 2.60 -15.77 22.59
C TYR A 67 2.74 -17.20 23.11
N TRP A 68 1.64 -17.93 23.08
CA TRP A 68 1.59 -19.35 23.40
C TRP A 68 0.91 -20.08 22.24
N ILE A 69 1.41 -21.25 21.89
CA ILE A 69 0.79 -22.11 20.89
C ILE A 69 0.18 -23.29 21.64
N ASP A 70 -1.12 -23.51 21.40
CA ASP A 70 -1.85 -24.61 21.99
C ASP A 70 -1.25 -25.95 21.53
N PRO A 71 -0.70 -26.78 22.44
CA PRO A 71 -0.03 -28.02 22.06
C PRO A 71 -1.00 -29.06 21.48
N GLU A 72 -2.31 -28.91 21.70
CA GLU A 72 -3.36 -29.77 21.14
C GLU A 72 -3.85 -29.26 19.76
N SER A 73 -3.21 -28.23 19.21
CA SER A 73 -3.67 -27.58 17.98
C SER A 73 -3.25 -28.29 16.69
N ASP A 74 -2.28 -29.20 16.73
CA ASP A 74 -1.60 -29.79 15.57
C ASP A 74 -1.01 -28.76 14.57
N LEU A 75 -0.91 -27.49 14.97
CA LEU A 75 -0.36 -26.43 14.13
C LEU A 75 1.17 -26.54 14.11
N ASN A 76 1.76 -26.38 12.93
CA ASN A 76 3.22 -26.42 12.79
C ASN A 76 3.87 -25.18 13.45
N GLU A 77 4.36 -25.37 14.68
CA GLU A 77 5.00 -24.32 15.46
C GLU A 77 6.22 -23.69 14.78
N THR A 78 6.99 -24.49 14.03
CA THR A 78 8.21 -23.99 13.35
C THR A 78 7.84 -22.93 12.32
N ILE A 79 6.77 -23.14 11.55
CA ILE A 79 6.33 -22.18 10.54
C ILE A 79 5.76 -20.91 11.19
N ILE A 80 5.07 -21.05 12.33
CA ILE A 80 4.58 -19.92 13.14
C ILE A 80 5.77 -19.09 13.64
N ASP A 81 6.74 -19.74 14.26
CA ASP A 81 7.94 -19.10 14.81
C ASP A 81 8.75 -18.40 13.70
N ASP A 82 8.89 -19.02 12.52
CA ASP A 82 9.54 -18.41 11.35
C ASP A 82 8.79 -17.18 10.81
N ALA A 83 7.46 -17.23 10.76
CA ALA A 83 6.64 -16.10 10.33
C ALA A 83 6.79 -14.89 11.27
N LEU A 84 6.79 -15.14 12.58
CA LEU A 84 7.03 -14.14 13.63
C LEU A 84 8.45 -13.58 13.58
N LYS A 85 9.43 -14.46 13.39
CA LYS A 85 10.85 -14.08 13.21
C LYS A 85 11.03 -13.17 12.01
N ASP A 86 10.37 -13.43 10.89
CA ASP A 86 10.44 -12.60 9.68
C ASP A 86 9.90 -11.17 9.92
N ILE A 87 8.88 -11.02 10.76
CA ILE A 87 8.39 -9.72 11.26
C ILE A 87 9.45 -9.06 12.15
N SER A 88 10.01 -9.80 13.10
CA SER A 88 11.07 -9.28 13.97
C SER A 88 12.30 -8.86 13.19
N ASP A 89 12.68 -9.53 12.12
CA ASP A 89 13.87 -9.20 11.32
C ASP A 89 13.74 -7.84 10.60
N LYS A 90 12.51 -7.45 10.25
CA LYS A 90 12.22 -6.23 9.48
C LYS A 90 11.63 -5.10 10.31
N THR A 91 11.34 -5.34 11.59
CA THR A 91 10.77 -4.35 12.51
C THR A 91 11.54 -4.35 13.83
N CYS A 92 11.07 -3.59 14.81
CA CYS A 92 11.52 -3.65 16.21
C CYS A 92 10.64 -4.56 17.08
N ILE A 93 9.58 -5.13 16.51
CA ILE A 93 8.63 -5.98 17.23
C ILE A 93 9.36 -7.28 17.58
N THR A 94 9.29 -7.67 18.84
CA THR A 94 9.90 -8.91 19.33
C THR A 94 8.86 -9.77 20.00
N TRP A 95 9.10 -11.07 20.05
CA TRP A 95 8.17 -12.08 20.52
C TRP A 95 8.80 -12.89 21.64
N LYS A 96 7.98 -13.33 22.60
CA LYS A 96 8.38 -14.25 23.66
C LYS A 96 7.42 -15.42 23.70
N LYS A 97 7.91 -16.60 23.36
CA LYS A 97 7.14 -17.85 23.47
C LYS A 97 6.96 -18.21 24.94
N GLU A 98 5.74 -18.51 25.34
CA GLU A 98 5.41 -18.99 26.68
C GLU A 98 5.14 -20.50 26.62
N SER A 99 5.49 -21.22 27.67
CA SER A 99 5.31 -22.68 27.77
C SER A 99 3.90 -23.10 28.20
N SER A 100 3.07 -22.13 28.61
CA SER A 100 1.70 -22.35 29.09
C SER A 100 0.79 -21.24 28.58
N GLU A 101 -0.51 -21.52 28.56
CA GLU A 101 -1.51 -20.55 28.17
C GLU A 101 -1.41 -19.25 28.97
N ILE A 102 -1.58 -18.13 28.27
CA ILE A 102 -1.44 -16.79 28.83
C ILE A 102 -2.79 -16.38 29.42
N PHE A 103 -2.79 -16.04 30.72
CA PHE A 103 -3.95 -15.51 31.44
C PHE A 103 -3.58 -14.21 32.16
N ASN A 104 -4.57 -13.33 32.38
CA ASN A 104 -4.45 -12.12 33.22
C ASN A 104 -3.34 -11.12 32.83
N THR A 105 -2.74 -11.27 31.65
CA THR A 105 -1.71 -10.38 31.08
C THR A 105 -1.92 -10.31 29.57
N PRO A 106 -1.50 -9.22 28.90
CA PRO A 106 -1.52 -9.17 27.46
C PRO A 106 -0.64 -10.25 26.82
N GLY A 107 -1.16 -10.86 25.76
CA GLY A 107 -0.47 -11.86 24.96
C GLY A 107 -1.40 -12.46 23.90
N LEU A 108 -0.84 -13.30 23.04
CA LEU A 108 -1.56 -14.00 21.97
C LEU A 108 -1.61 -15.50 22.27
N ASN A 109 -2.81 -16.06 22.39
CA ASN A 109 -2.99 -17.51 22.47
C ASN A 109 -3.34 -18.03 21.07
N VAL A 110 -2.39 -18.72 20.42
CA VAL A 110 -2.52 -19.29 19.08
C VAL A 110 -3.23 -20.64 19.20
N ARG A 111 -4.35 -20.80 18.51
CA ARG A 111 -5.18 -22.00 18.63
C ARG A 111 -5.71 -22.50 17.30
N ASN A 112 -5.96 -23.80 17.23
CA ASN A 112 -6.68 -24.41 16.11
C ASN A 112 -8.20 -24.25 16.32
N ARG A 113 -8.87 -23.60 15.35
CA ARG A 113 -10.33 -23.39 15.30
C ARG A 113 -10.79 -23.46 13.85
N ASN A 114 -12.08 -23.27 13.61
CA ASN A 114 -12.72 -23.43 12.30
C ASN A 114 -12.40 -22.34 11.26
N LEU A 115 -11.61 -21.31 11.60
CA LEU A 115 -11.28 -20.21 10.71
C LEU A 115 -9.98 -19.52 11.12
N CYS A 116 -9.37 -18.85 10.17
CA CYS A 116 -8.15 -18.06 10.36
C CYS A 116 -8.54 -16.61 10.62
N ALA A 117 -8.26 -16.12 11.83
CA ALA A 117 -8.65 -14.78 12.23
C ALA A 117 -7.84 -14.25 13.41
N SER A 118 -7.78 -12.94 13.49
CA SER A 118 -7.34 -12.21 14.67
C SER A 118 -8.21 -11.00 14.95
N PHE A 119 -8.23 -10.59 16.21
CA PHE A 119 -8.69 -9.25 16.58
C PHE A 119 -7.74 -8.20 15.99
N THR A 120 -8.28 -7.05 15.58
CA THR A 120 -7.44 -5.92 15.17
C THR A 120 -6.89 -5.17 16.37
N GLY A 121 -5.58 -5.18 16.54
CA GLY A 121 -4.86 -4.52 17.64
C GLY A 121 -4.94 -5.29 18.96
N ARG A 122 -4.27 -4.75 19.98
CA ARG A 122 -4.39 -5.26 21.36
C ARG A 122 -5.81 -5.00 21.87
N SER A 123 -6.40 -5.99 22.52
CA SER A 123 -7.79 -5.92 22.97
C SER A 123 -7.96 -5.55 24.44
N SER A 124 -6.96 -5.80 25.29
CA SER A 124 -7.02 -5.56 26.75
C SER A 124 -5.62 -5.33 27.34
N ASP A 125 -5.54 -4.55 28.43
CA ASP A 125 -4.34 -4.39 29.28
C ASP A 125 -4.12 -5.55 30.25
N ASN A 126 -5.16 -6.32 30.54
CA ASN A 126 -5.13 -7.31 31.62
C ASN A 126 -5.56 -8.71 31.15
N LYS A 127 -5.67 -8.94 29.84
CA LYS A 127 -6.09 -10.24 29.27
C LYS A 127 -5.35 -10.52 27.97
N SER A 128 -5.10 -11.81 27.72
CA SER A 128 -4.67 -12.32 26.43
C SER A 128 -5.83 -12.26 25.42
N GLN A 129 -5.51 -12.40 24.14
CA GLN A 129 -6.49 -12.57 23.08
C GLN A 129 -6.14 -13.79 22.22
N GLU A 130 -7.18 -14.46 21.73
CA GLU A 130 -7.03 -15.60 20.82
C GLU A 130 -6.65 -15.10 19.43
N ILE A 131 -5.79 -15.86 18.76
CA ILE A 131 -5.56 -15.82 17.31
C ILE A 131 -5.76 -17.24 16.80
N THR A 132 -6.60 -17.39 15.78
CA THR A 132 -7.04 -18.70 15.34
C THR A 132 -6.50 -19.02 13.97
N PHE A 133 -6.17 -20.29 13.78
CA PHE A 133 -5.79 -20.84 12.48
C PHE A 133 -6.44 -22.21 12.31
N THR A 134 -6.60 -22.61 11.06
CA THR A 134 -6.75 -24.01 10.67
C THR A 134 -5.39 -24.51 10.15
N PRO A 135 -5.13 -25.83 10.08
CA PRO A 135 -3.86 -26.36 9.56
C PRO A 135 -3.50 -25.85 8.16
N GLU A 136 -4.46 -25.66 7.27
CA GLU A 136 -4.25 -25.14 5.92
C GLU A 136 -3.81 -23.66 5.88
N CYS A 137 -4.00 -22.92 6.97
CA CYS A 137 -3.52 -21.55 7.10
C CYS A 137 -2.09 -21.45 7.63
N VAL A 138 -1.45 -22.56 7.99
CA VAL A 138 -0.11 -22.54 8.58
C VAL A 138 0.97 -22.42 7.48
N TYR A 139 0.97 -21.27 6.83
CA TYR A 139 2.01 -20.84 5.90
C TYR A 139 2.27 -19.34 6.08
N LYS A 140 3.46 -18.90 5.65
CA LYS A 140 3.97 -17.55 5.93
C LYS A 140 2.97 -16.42 5.64
N GLY A 141 2.33 -16.43 4.47
CA GLY A 141 1.40 -15.38 4.04
C GLY A 141 0.25 -15.17 5.02
N ARG A 142 -0.50 -16.24 5.29
CA ARG A 142 -1.67 -16.21 6.17
C ARG A 142 -1.31 -15.97 7.63
N LEU A 143 -0.26 -16.62 8.13
CA LEU A 143 0.23 -16.37 9.49
C LEU A 143 0.56 -14.89 9.69
N GLN A 144 1.35 -14.31 8.78
CA GLN A 144 1.71 -12.90 8.86
C GLN A 144 0.51 -11.96 8.68
N HIS A 145 -0.50 -12.35 7.89
CA HIS A 145 -1.75 -11.60 7.74
C HIS A 145 -2.48 -11.49 9.09
N GLU A 146 -2.71 -12.61 9.78
CA GLU A 146 -3.43 -12.61 11.05
C GLU A 146 -2.63 -11.97 12.20
N PHE A 147 -1.31 -12.21 12.26
CA PHE A 147 -0.46 -11.49 13.22
C PHE A 147 -0.41 -9.99 12.92
N SER A 148 -0.53 -9.58 11.66
CA SER A 148 -0.63 -8.15 11.30
C SER A 148 -1.94 -7.51 11.77
N HIS A 149 -3.04 -8.27 11.74
CA HIS A 149 -4.28 -7.85 12.39
C HIS A 149 -4.07 -7.69 13.90
N ALA A 150 -3.48 -8.68 14.59
CA ALA A 150 -3.16 -8.55 16.02
C ALA A 150 -2.32 -7.30 16.33
N LEU A 151 -1.41 -6.94 15.43
CA LEU A 151 -0.56 -5.74 15.51
C LEU A 151 -1.27 -4.43 15.17
N GLY A 152 -2.52 -4.47 14.72
CA GLY A 152 -3.38 -3.31 14.50
C GLY A 152 -3.65 -2.94 13.05
N LEU A 153 -3.03 -3.61 12.07
CA LEU A 153 -3.29 -3.32 10.66
C LEU A 153 -4.68 -3.83 10.25
N VAL A 154 -5.39 -3.04 9.46
CA VAL A 154 -6.67 -3.45 8.85
C VAL A 154 -6.47 -3.95 7.42
N HIS A 155 -7.51 -4.58 6.87
CA HIS A 155 -7.55 -4.89 5.45
C HIS A 155 -7.39 -3.63 4.59
N GLU A 156 -6.51 -3.67 3.59
CA GLU A 156 -6.17 -2.51 2.75
C GLU A 156 -7.40 -2.02 1.96
N ASN A 157 -8.27 -2.94 1.50
CA ASN A 157 -9.51 -2.62 0.80
C ASN A 157 -10.57 -1.94 1.69
N ARG A 158 -10.39 -1.93 3.01
CA ARG A 158 -11.29 -1.27 3.98
C ARG A 158 -10.80 0.10 4.43
N ARG A 159 -9.73 0.63 3.85
CA ARG A 159 -9.27 1.98 4.13
C ARG A 159 -10.32 3.02 3.70
N PRO A 160 -10.43 4.17 4.39
CA PRO A 160 -11.32 5.25 3.98
C PRO A 160 -11.07 5.78 2.56
N ASP A 161 -9.83 5.71 2.05
CA ASP A 161 -9.49 6.09 0.67
C ASP A 161 -9.70 4.99 -0.37
N SER A 162 -10.09 3.76 0.01
CA SER A 162 -10.08 2.60 -0.91
C SER A 162 -10.98 2.79 -2.12
N GLN A 163 -12.10 3.51 -1.97
CA GLN A 163 -13.01 3.87 -3.05
C GLN A 163 -12.37 4.71 -4.17
N ASN A 164 -11.19 5.30 -3.97
CA ASN A 164 -10.44 5.98 -5.04
C ASN A 164 -9.64 5.01 -5.91
N TYR A 165 -9.52 3.75 -5.50
CA TYR A 165 -8.61 2.76 -6.09
C TYR A 165 -9.32 1.49 -6.54
N ILE A 166 -10.44 1.14 -5.90
CA ILE A 166 -11.25 -0.05 -6.19
C ILE A 166 -12.74 0.28 -6.19
N ASP A 167 -13.52 -0.56 -6.86
CA ASP A 167 -14.98 -0.62 -6.78
C ASP A 167 -15.38 -2.00 -6.23
N ILE A 168 -16.31 -2.02 -5.26
CA ILE A 168 -16.82 -3.25 -4.65
C ILE A 168 -18.27 -3.48 -5.09
N SER A 169 -18.53 -4.63 -5.72
CA SER A 169 -19.87 -5.06 -6.13
C SER A 169 -20.57 -5.80 -4.99
N PHE A 170 -21.15 -5.05 -4.04
CA PHE A 170 -21.83 -5.63 -2.87
C PHE A 170 -23.01 -6.54 -3.21
N ASP A 171 -23.64 -6.36 -4.38
CA ASP A 171 -24.69 -7.22 -4.93
C ASP A 171 -24.20 -8.65 -5.25
N LYS A 172 -22.89 -8.85 -5.40
CA LYS A 172 -22.25 -10.15 -5.68
C LYS A 172 -21.62 -10.79 -4.45
N VAL A 173 -21.71 -10.11 -3.31
CA VAL A 173 -21.12 -10.55 -2.04
C VAL A 173 -22.20 -11.26 -1.22
N LYS A 174 -21.82 -12.36 -0.57
CA LYS A 174 -22.69 -13.06 0.39
C LYS A 174 -23.24 -12.08 1.42
N SER A 175 -24.57 -12.04 1.60
CA SER A 175 -25.23 -11.04 2.46
C SER A 175 -24.65 -10.95 3.88
N LYS A 176 -24.24 -12.10 4.45
CA LYS A 176 -23.62 -12.17 5.80
C LYS A 176 -22.23 -11.52 5.88
N ASP A 177 -21.55 -11.35 4.75
CA ASP A 177 -20.16 -10.90 4.64
C ASP A 177 -20.03 -9.44 4.15
N ILE A 178 -21.11 -8.78 3.74
CA ILE A 178 -21.10 -7.38 3.27
C ILE A 178 -20.38 -6.44 4.24
N ARG A 179 -20.66 -6.56 5.55
CA ARG A 179 -20.03 -5.73 6.59
C ARG A 179 -18.51 -5.92 6.69
N LYS A 180 -17.98 -7.04 6.22
CA LYS A 180 -16.53 -7.31 6.22
C LYS A 180 -15.79 -6.56 5.12
N LEU A 181 -16.49 -6.02 4.12
CA LEU A 181 -15.92 -5.26 3.01
C LEU A 181 -16.18 -3.75 3.10
N GLN A 182 -17.03 -3.32 4.03
CA GLN A 182 -17.30 -1.90 4.26
C GLN A 182 -16.03 -1.17 4.75
N PRO A 183 -15.70 -0.01 4.17
CA PRO A 183 -14.62 0.83 4.68
C PRO A 183 -14.83 1.19 6.15
N PHE A 184 -13.72 1.36 6.88
CA PHE A 184 -13.75 1.95 8.22
C PHE A 184 -13.97 3.46 8.13
N GLU A 185 -14.49 4.04 9.21
CA GLU A 185 -14.55 5.49 9.33
C GLU A 185 -13.15 6.07 9.56
N SER A 186 -12.92 7.31 9.11
CA SER A 186 -11.59 7.91 9.17
C SER A 186 -11.09 8.04 10.61
N GLU A 187 -11.96 8.35 11.56
CA GLU A 187 -11.65 8.52 12.98
C GLU A 187 -11.20 7.23 13.65
N GLU A 188 -11.54 6.06 13.09
CA GLU A 188 -11.17 4.75 13.64
C GLU A 188 -9.72 4.35 13.33
N LEU A 189 -9.03 5.08 12.45
CA LEU A 189 -7.72 4.67 11.94
C LEU A 189 -6.63 5.75 12.13
N LEU A 190 -5.36 5.35 12.20
CA LEU A 190 -4.19 6.23 12.14
C LEU A 190 -3.63 6.29 10.71
N SER A 191 -3.19 7.50 10.31
CA SER A 191 -2.54 7.74 9.02
C SER A 191 -1.05 7.85 9.23
N PHE A 192 -0.30 7.18 8.37
CA PHE A 192 1.14 7.40 8.23
C PHE A 192 1.50 8.00 6.87
N ASN A 193 0.50 8.57 6.18
CA ASN A 193 0.63 9.10 4.82
C ASN A 193 1.20 8.09 3.83
N ILE A 194 0.89 6.81 4.02
CA ILE A 194 1.26 5.72 3.13
C ILE A 194 0.17 5.59 2.07
N SER A 195 0.59 5.57 0.80
CA SER A 195 -0.32 5.44 -0.33
C SER A 195 -0.97 4.05 -0.36
N TYR A 196 -2.19 3.96 -0.92
CA TYR A 196 -2.91 2.70 -1.10
C TYR A 196 -2.08 1.69 -1.90
N ASP A 197 -1.89 0.49 -1.34
CA ASP A 197 -1.05 -0.56 -1.92
C ASP A 197 -1.88 -1.76 -2.38
N TYR A 198 -2.18 -1.83 -3.67
CA TYR A 198 -2.90 -2.96 -4.28
C TYR A 198 -2.26 -4.32 -3.95
N GLY A 199 -0.94 -4.36 -3.77
CA GLY A 199 -0.21 -5.58 -3.51
C GLY A 199 -0.05 -5.94 -2.03
N SER A 200 -0.62 -5.18 -1.09
CA SER A 200 -0.52 -5.50 0.34
C SER A 200 -0.99 -6.94 0.62
N GLN A 201 -0.31 -7.63 1.55
CA GLN A 201 -0.78 -8.93 2.06
C GLN A 201 -2.14 -8.83 2.75
N LEU A 202 -2.54 -7.62 3.15
CA LEU A 202 -3.83 -7.31 3.77
C LEU A 202 -4.88 -6.85 2.76
N HIS A 203 -4.56 -6.81 1.46
CA HIS A 203 -5.55 -6.55 0.44
C HIS A 203 -6.31 -7.84 0.12
N ALA A 204 -7.63 -7.80 0.22
CA ALA A 204 -8.45 -8.94 -0.16
C ALA A 204 -8.27 -9.32 -1.64
N ASP A 205 -8.50 -10.60 -1.97
CA ASP A 205 -8.51 -11.07 -3.34
C ASP A 205 -9.71 -10.54 -4.14
N SER A 206 -9.65 -10.67 -5.46
CA SER A 206 -10.64 -10.09 -6.38
C SER A 206 -12.06 -10.71 -6.30
N LYS A 207 -12.19 -11.90 -5.72
CA LYS A 207 -13.42 -12.70 -5.63
C LYS A 207 -13.81 -12.95 -4.16
N VAL A 208 -13.23 -12.21 -3.23
CA VAL A 208 -13.46 -12.38 -1.80
C VAL A 208 -14.97 -12.33 -1.49
N TYR A 209 -15.45 -13.31 -0.73
CA TYR A 209 -16.86 -13.47 -0.34
C TYR A 209 -17.88 -13.51 -1.50
N SER A 210 -17.45 -13.87 -2.71
CA SER A 210 -18.33 -14.00 -3.86
C SER A 210 -19.40 -15.08 -3.65
N GLU A 211 -20.64 -14.77 -4.00
CA GLU A 211 -21.77 -15.72 -4.00
C GLU A 211 -21.60 -16.78 -5.10
N SER A 212 -21.10 -16.37 -6.26
CA SER A 212 -21.09 -17.18 -7.50
C SER A 212 -19.71 -17.40 -8.12
N GLY A 213 -18.63 -17.04 -7.41
CA GLY A 213 -17.26 -17.07 -7.93
C GLY A 213 -16.94 -15.94 -8.91
N SER A 214 -17.84 -14.97 -9.07
CA SER A 214 -17.66 -13.74 -9.83
C SER A 214 -16.80 -12.71 -9.08
N LEU A 215 -16.22 -11.76 -9.82
CA LEU A 215 -15.43 -10.66 -9.24
C LEU A 215 -16.30 -9.81 -8.31
N THR A 216 -15.85 -9.64 -7.07
CA THR A 216 -16.45 -8.75 -6.06
C THR A 216 -15.66 -7.45 -5.91
N ILE A 217 -14.35 -7.46 -6.17
CA ILE A 217 -13.49 -6.28 -6.15
C ILE A 217 -12.87 -6.05 -7.53
N LYS A 218 -13.14 -4.88 -8.11
CA LYS A 218 -12.55 -4.41 -9.36
C LYS A 218 -11.60 -3.26 -9.10
N THR A 219 -10.39 -3.30 -9.65
CA THR A 219 -9.45 -2.16 -9.55
C THR A 219 -9.81 -1.08 -10.56
N LYS A 220 -9.72 0.20 -10.14
CA LYS A 220 -9.96 1.35 -11.03
C LYS A 220 -8.88 1.51 -12.08
N ASP A 221 -7.64 1.22 -11.72
CA ASP A 221 -6.59 0.97 -12.69
C ASP A 221 -6.59 -0.54 -13.03
N PRO A 222 -7.03 -0.94 -14.24
CA PRO A 222 -7.21 -2.35 -14.59
C PRO A 222 -5.89 -3.12 -14.63
N ASN A 223 -4.73 -2.45 -14.74
CA ASN A 223 -3.43 -3.10 -14.72
C ASN A 223 -3.11 -3.72 -13.35
N TYR A 224 -3.78 -3.29 -12.28
CA TYR A 224 -3.62 -3.82 -10.93
C TYR A 224 -4.56 -4.98 -10.61
N GLN A 225 -5.44 -5.40 -11.54
CA GLN A 225 -6.46 -6.42 -11.24
C GLN A 225 -5.84 -7.77 -10.84
N ASN A 226 -4.71 -8.15 -11.45
CA ASN A 226 -3.98 -9.37 -11.09
C ASN A 226 -2.92 -9.13 -9.99
N THR A 227 -2.86 -7.90 -9.44
CA THR A 227 -1.94 -7.56 -8.35
C THR A 227 -2.59 -7.80 -6.99
N ILE A 228 -3.90 -7.56 -6.85
CA ILE A 228 -4.61 -7.72 -5.56
C ILE A 228 -4.72 -9.19 -5.13
N GLY A 229 -4.71 -9.45 -3.82
CA GLY A 229 -4.79 -10.80 -3.27
C GLY A 229 -3.44 -11.51 -3.15
N GLN A 230 -2.34 -10.77 -2.98
CA GLN A 230 -1.02 -11.37 -2.71
C GLN A 230 -1.06 -12.20 -1.43
N ASP A 231 -0.40 -13.36 -1.45
CA ASP A 231 -0.41 -14.29 -0.31
C ASP A 231 0.95 -14.92 0.00
N THR A 232 2.03 -14.20 -0.33
CA THR A 232 3.42 -14.69 -0.15
C THR A 232 4.08 -14.19 1.14
N GLY A 233 3.38 -13.36 1.91
CA GLY A 233 3.91 -12.67 3.10
C GLY A 233 3.79 -11.16 2.99
N LEU A 234 4.07 -10.47 4.10
CA LEU A 234 4.02 -9.01 4.16
C LEU A 234 4.91 -8.35 3.11
N GLN A 235 4.37 -7.30 2.52
CA GLN A 235 5.05 -6.48 1.54
C GLN A 235 5.74 -5.29 2.21
N TYR A 236 6.49 -4.54 1.40
CA TYR A 236 7.30 -3.42 1.89
C TYR A 236 6.50 -2.40 2.71
N ASN A 237 5.32 -2.00 2.24
CA ASN A 237 4.48 -1.05 2.95
C ASN A 237 3.78 -1.63 4.18
N ASP A 238 3.53 -2.94 4.22
CA ASP A 238 3.02 -3.60 5.44
C ASP A 238 4.05 -3.48 6.57
N PHE A 239 5.32 -3.81 6.30
CA PHE A 239 6.41 -3.61 7.26
C PHE A 239 6.65 -2.14 7.60
N LYS A 240 6.50 -1.24 6.62
CA LYS A 240 6.66 0.19 6.83
C LYS A 240 5.61 0.73 7.81
N GLN A 241 4.36 0.31 7.68
CA GLN A 241 3.28 0.70 8.60
C GLN A 241 3.60 0.26 10.03
N LEU A 242 4.01 -1.00 10.22
CA LEU A 242 4.42 -1.51 11.54
C LEU A 242 5.60 -0.71 12.12
N ASN A 243 6.62 -0.41 11.31
CA ASN A 243 7.76 0.38 11.77
C ASN A 243 7.38 1.82 12.15
N LEU A 244 6.50 2.47 11.39
CA LEU A 244 6.07 3.83 11.73
C LEU A 244 5.22 3.85 13.01
N TYR A 245 4.42 2.81 13.25
CA TYR A 245 3.55 2.74 14.42
C TYR A 245 4.27 2.33 15.71
N TYR A 246 5.14 1.33 15.64
CA TYR A 246 5.83 0.76 16.81
C TYR A 246 7.27 1.26 16.99
N CYS A 247 7.98 1.52 15.89
CA CYS A 247 9.43 1.73 15.91
C CYS A 247 9.85 3.17 15.67
N GLY A 248 8.91 4.08 15.36
CA GLY A 248 9.20 5.44 14.91
C GLY A 248 10.03 6.28 15.89
N ARG A 249 10.03 5.95 17.18
CA ARG A 249 10.80 6.68 18.21
C ARG A 249 12.26 6.24 18.33
N ILE A 250 12.63 5.05 17.83
CA ILE A 250 13.96 4.44 18.04
C ILE A 250 15.08 5.27 17.40
N CYS A 251 14.82 5.85 16.22
CA CYS A 251 15.81 6.63 15.46
C CYS A 251 15.48 8.14 15.45
N SER A 252 14.79 8.64 16.47
CA SER A 252 14.25 10.01 16.53
C SER A 252 15.31 11.10 16.51
N ASP A 253 16.54 10.80 16.91
CA ASP A 253 17.68 11.72 16.96
C ASP A 253 18.46 11.82 15.63
N LYS A 254 18.09 11.04 14.61
CA LYS A 254 18.88 10.94 13.36
C LYS A 254 18.40 11.89 12.27
N LYS A 255 19.37 12.41 11.51
CA LYS A 255 19.17 13.35 10.40
C LYS A 255 19.10 12.70 9.01
N LEU A 256 19.34 11.39 8.88
CA LEU A 256 19.36 10.70 7.59
C LEU A 256 17.97 10.78 6.93
N LYS A 257 17.89 11.35 5.73
CA LYS A 257 16.65 11.48 4.95
C LYS A 257 16.58 10.40 3.88
N CYS A 258 15.73 9.39 4.11
CA CYS A 258 15.47 8.34 3.13
C CYS A 258 14.71 8.88 1.91
N LYS A 259 15.08 8.42 0.72
CA LYS A 259 14.49 8.80 -0.56
C LYS A 259 13.55 7.71 -1.08
N ASN A 260 12.80 8.03 -2.13
CA ASN A 260 11.98 7.06 -2.85
C ASN A 260 11.03 6.26 -1.95
N GLY A 261 10.40 6.88 -0.94
CA GLY A 261 9.51 6.16 -0.02
C GLY A 261 10.21 5.23 0.98
N GLY A 262 11.54 5.31 1.07
CA GLY A 262 12.36 4.75 2.13
C GLY A 262 12.01 5.28 3.53
N TYR A 263 12.36 4.54 4.57
CA TYR A 263 12.25 4.95 5.98
C TYR A 263 13.47 4.48 6.77
N LEU A 264 13.73 5.09 7.93
CA LEU A 264 14.87 4.70 8.76
C LEU A 264 14.73 3.25 9.22
N TYR A 265 15.80 2.47 9.09
CA TYR A 265 15.79 1.10 9.56
C TYR A 265 15.97 1.08 11.07
N SER A 266 14.92 0.67 11.79
CA SER A 266 14.83 0.75 13.25
C SER A 266 15.96 0.02 13.98
N LYS A 267 16.51 -1.07 13.43
CA LYS A 267 17.65 -1.80 14.03
C LYS A 267 19.02 -1.19 13.73
N ASN A 268 19.11 -0.29 12.74
CA ASN A 268 20.35 0.45 12.46
C ASN A 268 20.01 1.80 11.85
N CYS A 269 19.98 2.82 12.71
CA CYS A 269 19.59 4.18 12.35
C CYS A 269 20.58 4.92 11.42
N LYS A 270 21.65 4.27 10.95
CA LYS A 270 22.59 4.81 9.95
C LYS A 270 22.23 4.40 8.51
N LYS A 271 21.19 3.58 8.32
CA LYS A 271 20.72 3.17 6.99
C LYS A 271 19.20 3.23 6.89
N CYS A 272 18.73 3.33 5.65
CA CYS A 272 17.32 3.26 5.33
C CYS A 272 16.90 1.81 4.99
N SER A 273 15.67 1.47 5.34
CA SER A 273 14.92 0.41 4.68
C SER A 273 14.41 0.95 3.34
N CYS A 274 14.70 0.25 2.25
CA CYS A 274 14.42 0.71 0.89
C CYS A 274 13.34 -0.12 0.22
N PRO A 275 12.46 0.51 -0.59
CA PRO A 275 11.52 -0.26 -1.38
C PRO A 275 12.23 -1.18 -2.38
N PRO A 276 11.57 -2.23 -2.89
CA PRO A 276 12.22 -3.32 -3.62
C PRO A 276 13.04 -2.91 -4.86
N HIS A 277 12.71 -1.78 -5.49
CA HIS A 277 13.38 -1.25 -6.68
C HIS A 277 14.54 -0.30 -6.36
N TYR A 278 14.85 -0.02 -5.09
CA TYR A 278 15.86 0.94 -4.69
C TYR A 278 16.83 0.36 -3.65
N GLY A 279 17.98 1.01 -3.49
CA GLY A 279 19.02 0.63 -2.56
C GLY A 279 20.01 1.77 -2.30
N GLY A 280 21.15 1.43 -1.72
CA GLY A 280 22.05 2.40 -1.11
C GLY A 280 21.65 2.71 0.33
N SER A 281 22.48 3.48 1.04
CA SER A 281 22.24 3.82 2.45
C SER A 281 21.00 4.69 2.66
N ASP A 282 20.60 5.46 1.65
CA ASP A 282 19.48 6.41 1.69
C ASP A 282 18.35 6.09 0.70
N CYS A 283 18.41 4.94 0.02
CA CYS A 283 17.47 4.53 -1.03
C CYS A 283 17.46 5.40 -2.29
N SER A 284 18.49 6.22 -2.53
CA SER A 284 18.59 7.07 -3.73
C SER A 284 18.93 6.28 -5.01
N LYS A 285 19.60 5.13 -4.88
CA LYS A 285 20.10 4.36 -6.01
C LYS A 285 19.07 3.36 -6.48
N GLY A 286 18.94 3.17 -7.80
CA GLY A 286 18.23 2.02 -8.34
C GLY A 286 18.94 0.73 -7.93
N LYS A 287 18.17 -0.29 -7.58
CA LYS A 287 18.69 -1.64 -7.34
C LYS A 287 19.30 -2.20 -8.63
N PHE A 288 20.45 -2.84 -8.50
CA PHE A 288 21.16 -3.46 -9.61
C PHE A 288 21.52 -4.89 -9.26
N LEU A 289 21.38 -5.79 -10.25
CA LEU A 289 21.81 -7.17 -10.17
C LEU A 289 22.88 -7.38 -11.23
N LYS A 290 24.00 -8.02 -10.87
CA LYS A 290 25.10 -8.33 -11.79
C LYS A 290 24.68 -9.48 -12.73
N ASN A 291 23.81 -9.17 -13.68
CA ASN A 291 23.22 -10.09 -14.66
C ASN A 291 23.37 -9.51 -16.07
N ASN A 292 23.31 -10.36 -17.09
CA ASN A 292 23.33 -9.95 -18.50
C ASN A 292 21.97 -9.33 -18.93
N CYS A 293 21.67 -8.17 -18.37
CA CYS A 293 20.44 -7.38 -18.57
C CYS A 293 20.62 -6.24 -19.59
N GLY A 294 21.83 -6.05 -20.12
CA GLY A 294 22.16 -4.93 -20.98
C GLY A 294 22.07 -3.58 -20.25
N LYS A 295 21.67 -2.53 -20.97
CA LYS A 295 21.55 -1.17 -20.42
C LYS A 295 20.30 -1.04 -19.55
N ILE A 296 20.50 -0.89 -18.24
CA ILE A 296 19.41 -0.78 -17.27
C ILE A 296 18.87 0.64 -17.07
N SER A 297 19.69 1.67 -17.29
CA SER A 297 19.29 3.08 -17.19
C SER A 297 18.90 3.61 -18.57
N LEU A 298 17.62 3.90 -18.74
CA LEU A 298 17.00 4.24 -20.01
C LEU A 298 16.43 5.65 -19.96
N THR A 299 16.40 6.31 -21.13
CA THR A 299 15.83 7.66 -21.28
C THR A 299 14.71 7.62 -22.30
N ALA A 300 13.51 8.02 -21.90
CA ALA A 300 12.38 8.20 -22.78
C ALA A 300 12.50 9.53 -23.55
N LYS A 301 12.17 9.50 -24.85
CA LYS A 301 12.19 10.64 -25.77
C LYS A 301 10.82 10.77 -26.43
N SER A 302 10.61 11.79 -27.25
CA SER A 302 9.34 12.04 -27.95
C SER A 302 8.98 10.91 -28.92
N TYR A 303 9.99 10.26 -29.50
CA TYR A 303 9.83 9.09 -30.36
C TYR A 303 9.83 7.78 -29.57
N LYS A 304 9.19 6.76 -30.15
CA LYS A 304 9.06 5.42 -29.60
C LYS A 304 10.42 4.73 -29.52
N LYS A 305 10.75 4.18 -28.36
CA LYS A 305 11.92 3.32 -28.12
C LYS A 305 11.46 1.96 -27.61
N THR A 306 12.31 0.94 -27.76
CA THR A 306 12.00 -0.43 -27.36
C THR A 306 12.99 -0.92 -26.31
N LEU A 307 12.52 -1.77 -25.40
CA LEU A 307 13.35 -2.60 -24.52
C LEU A 307 12.89 -4.05 -24.71
N LYS A 308 13.86 -4.95 -24.90
CA LYS A 308 13.64 -6.39 -24.98
C LYS A 308 14.50 -7.10 -23.94
N VAL A 309 13.94 -8.09 -23.27
CA VAL A 309 14.64 -8.97 -22.35
C VAL A 309 14.04 -10.37 -22.44
N ALA A 310 14.87 -11.40 -22.36
CA ALA A 310 14.44 -12.79 -22.48
C ALA A 310 15.32 -13.74 -21.68
N GLY A 311 14.76 -14.92 -21.39
CA GLY A 311 15.38 -16.04 -20.71
C GLY A 311 15.34 -15.96 -19.18
N ILE A 312 16.02 -16.91 -18.55
CA ILE A 312 16.09 -17.05 -17.10
C ILE A 312 16.99 -15.97 -16.52
N LYS A 313 16.41 -14.84 -16.10
CA LYS A 313 17.14 -13.74 -15.47
C LYS A 313 16.22 -12.82 -14.68
N LYS A 314 16.84 -12.11 -13.74
CA LYS A 314 16.23 -11.06 -12.93
C LYS A 314 16.85 -9.72 -13.31
N CYS A 315 16.05 -8.79 -13.81
CA CYS A 315 16.54 -7.52 -14.34
C CYS A 315 15.69 -6.34 -13.85
N TYR A 316 16.37 -5.34 -13.28
CA TYR A 316 15.78 -4.05 -12.96
C TYR A 316 16.08 -3.06 -14.10
N TYR A 317 15.06 -2.36 -14.60
CA TYR A 317 15.21 -1.29 -15.58
C TYR A 317 14.58 0.00 -15.07
N TYR A 318 15.21 1.14 -15.37
CA TYR A 318 14.79 2.47 -14.94
C TYR A 318 14.66 3.37 -16.15
N ILE A 319 13.44 3.71 -16.53
CA ILE A 319 13.15 4.63 -17.63
C ILE A 319 12.88 6.00 -17.02
N ASN A 320 13.68 6.99 -17.39
CA ASN A 320 13.55 8.37 -16.91
C ASN A 320 13.30 9.35 -18.06
N THR A 321 12.64 10.46 -17.77
CA THR A 321 12.50 11.62 -18.67
C THR A 321 12.63 12.92 -17.86
N ASN A 322 12.64 14.06 -18.56
CA ASN A 322 12.62 15.38 -17.93
C ASN A 322 11.34 15.54 -17.07
N SER A 323 11.45 16.24 -15.94
CA SER A 323 10.36 16.43 -14.98
C SER A 323 9.11 17.11 -15.54
N LYS A 324 9.17 17.72 -16.73
CA LYS A 324 8.02 18.29 -17.46
C LYS A 324 7.17 17.25 -18.19
N TYR A 325 7.65 16.01 -18.32
CA TYR A 325 6.98 14.95 -19.07
C TYR A 325 6.59 13.78 -18.18
N LYS A 326 5.62 13.00 -18.66
CA LYS A 326 5.32 11.64 -18.19
C LYS A 326 5.87 10.62 -19.19
N ILE A 327 5.77 9.35 -18.86
CA ILE A 327 6.20 8.24 -19.71
C ILE A 327 4.96 7.42 -20.06
N GLN A 328 4.76 7.19 -21.35
CA GLN A 328 3.86 6.14 -21.82
C GLN A 328 4.69 4.89 -22.06
N LEU A 329 4.29 3.79 -21.44
CA LEU A 329 4.87 2.46 -21.63
C LEU A 329 3.80 1.53 -22.17
N THR A 330 4.15 0.73 -23.17
CA THR A 330 3.28 -0.32 -23.71
C THR A 330 4.02 -1.65 -23.67
N ILE A 331 3.44 -2.67 -23.02
CA ILE A 331 3.84 -4.06 -23.19
C ILE A 331 3.34 -4.48 -24.57
N GLU A 332 4.26 -4.62 -25.52
CA GLU A 332 3.92 -4.99 -26.89
C GLU A 332 3.55 -6.46 -26.96
N SER A 333 4.38 -7.31 -26.34
CA SER A 333 4.18 -8.73 -26.13
C SER A 333 5.07 -9.24 -24.99
N SER A 334 4.61 -10.27 -24.29
CA SER A 334 5.42 -11.00 -23.32
C SER A 334 4.93 -12.44 -23.20
N ASP A 335 5.84 -13.33 -22.84
CA ASP A 335 5.58 -14.65 -22.27
C ASP A 335 6.30 -14.70 -20.92
N LEU A 336 5.53 -14.68 -19.84
CA LEU A 336 6.01 -14.60 -18.46
C LEU A 336 5.59 -15.86 -17.69
N PRO A 337 6.23 -16.17 -16.55
CA PRO A 337 5.72 -17.16 -15.60
C PRO A 337 4.21 -16.97 -15.34
N GLN A 338 3.49 -18.07 -15.22
CA GLN A 338 2.03 -18.07 -15.06
C GLN A 338 1.59 -17.48 -13.71
N ALA A 339 0.32 -17.06 -13.65
CA ALA A 339 -0.33 -16.67 -12.41
C ALA A 339 -0.42 -17.87 -11.45
N GLU A 340 -0.64 -17.58 -10.17
CA GLU A 340 -1.14 -18.59 -9.23
C GLU A 340 -2.58 -19.00 -9.63
N GLU A 341 -3.08 -20.12 -9.10
CA GLU A 341 -4.39 -20.69 -9.50
C GLU A 341 -5.57 -19.72 -9.32
N ASN A 342 -5.48 -18.81 -8.36
CA ASN A 342 -6.46 -17.77 -8.10
C ASN A 342 -6.35 -16.55 -9.06
N GLY A 343 -5.45 -16.60 -10.04
CA GLY A 343 -5.21 -15.56 -11.04
C GLY A 343 -4.26 -14.44 -10.59
N VAL A 344 -3.69 -14.53 -9.39
CA VAL A 344 -2.79 -13.50 -8.85
C VAL A 344 -1.40 -13.65 -9.46
N CYS A 345 -0.86 -12.55 -9.98
CA CYS A 345 0.54 -12.47 -10.39
C CYS A 345 1.39 -12.08 -9.16
N VAL A 346 2.11 -13.04 -8.58
CA VAL A 346 2.87 -12.80 -7.34
C VAL A 346 4.17 -12.03 -7.58
N ARG A 347 4.51 -11.12 -6.67
CA ARG A 347 5.78 -10.37 -6.75
C ARG A 347 6.98 -11.34 -6.77
N GLY A 348 7.94 -11.04 -7.64
CA GLY A 348 9.14 -11.86 -7.81
C GLY A 348 8.98 -13.02 -8.80
N LYS A 349 7.81 -13.15 -9.44
CA LYS A 349 7.59 -13.95 -10.66
C LYS A 349 6.99 -13.03 -11.73
N GLY A 350 7.40 -13.18 -12.99
CA GLY A 350 6.88 -12.36 -14.08
C GLY A 350 7.39 -10.93 -14.08
N LEU A 351 6.49 -9.96 -14.18
CA LEU A 351 6.83 -8.56 -14.40
C LEU A 351 6.15 -7.66 -13.38
N GLU A 352 6.93 -6.79 -12.76
CA GLU A 352 6.42 -5.68 -11.96
C GLU A 352 6.75 -4.34 -12.64
N VAL A 353 5.74 -3.47 -12.83
CA VAL A 353 5.91 -2.13 -13.41
C VAL A 353 5.45 -1.05 -12.44
N LEU A 354 6.38 -0.22 -11.96
CA LEU A 354 6.11 0.94 -11.11
C LEU A 354 5.99 2.18 -11.98
N TYR A 355 4.76 2.68 -12.11
CA TYR A 355 4.46 3.93 -12.83
C TYR A 355 3.66 4.93 -11.99
N ARG A 356 3.34 4.59 -10.74
CA ARG A 356 2.72 5.51 -9.77
C ARG A 356 3.77 6.46 -9.16
N LYS A 357 3.31 7.58 -8.61
CA LYS A 357 4.16 8.64 -8.06
C LYS A 357 4.91 8.18 -6.82
N ASP A 358 4.22 7.45 -5.95
CA ASP A 358 4.82 6.82 -4.77
C ASP A 358 5.45 5.49 -5.20
N PRO A 359 6.77 5.34 -5.12
CA PRO A 359 7.44 4.13 -5.56
C PRO A 359 7.57 3.06 -4.45
N SER A 360 6.97 3.30 -3.29
CA SER A 360 6.96 2.32 -2.19
C SER A 360 5.85 1.29 -2.30
N VAL A 361 4.75 1.63 -2.98
CA VAL A 361 3.65 0.68 -3.27
C VAL A 361 4.08 -0.35 -4.30
N MET A 362 3.44 -1.52 -4.27
CA MET A 362 3.62 -2.51 -5.33
C MET A 362 3.22 -1.94 -6.69
N GLY A 363 4.02 -2.27 -7.71
CA GLY A 363 3.69 -1.95 -9.09
C GLY A 363 2.59 -2.87 -9.65
N ALA A 364 2.13 -2.57 -10.86
CA ALA A 364 1.24 -3.48 -11.56
C ALA A 364 2.01 -4.77 -11.90
N MET A 365 1.41 -5.90 -11.55
CA MET A 365 1.96 -7.23 -11.74
C MET A 365 1.38 -7.87 -13.01
N PHE A 366 2.26 -8.40 -13.85
CA PHE A 366 1.91 -9.13 -15.07
C PHE A 366 2.57 -10.51 -15.09
N CYS A 367 1.82 -11.48 -15.58
CA CYS A 367 2.20 -12.88 -15.66
C CYS A 367 1.56 -13.51 -16.91
N GLY A 368 2.05 -14.67 -17.33
CA GLY A 368 1.62 -15.33 -18.55
C GLY A 368 1.80 -14.48 -19.81
N ASN A 369 0.91 -14.71 -20.79
CA ASN A 369 0.93 -13.99 -22.06
C ASN A 369 0.23 -12.62 -21.93
N THR A 370 0.96 -11.54 -22.18
CA THR A 370 0.41 -10.17 -22.17
C THR A 370 0.71 -9.48 -23.49
N LYS A 371 -0.28 -8.78 -24.07
CA LYS A 371 -0.15 -8.12 -25.38
C LYS A 371 -0.89 -6.78 -25.40
N LYS A 372 -0.24 -5.75 -25.92
CA LYS A 372 -0.78 -4.39 -26.14
C LYS A 372 -1.36 -3.71 -24.88
N VAL A 373 -0.79 -3.96 -23.71
CA VAL A 373 -1.17 -3.27 -22.48
C VAL A 373 -0.42 -1.95 -22.35
N THR A 374 -1.14 -0.84 -22.22
CA THR A 374 -0.55 0.51 -22.14
C THR A 374 -0.77 1.14 -20.78
N MET A 375 0.28 1.73 -20.23
CA MET A 375 0.30 2.46 -18.96
C MET A 375 0.85 3.87 -19.17
N LYS A 376 0.38 4.81 -18.37
CA LYS A 376 0.90 6.18 -18.30
C LYS A 376 1.41 6.44 -16.90
N SER A 377 2.65 6.91 -16.77
CA SER A 377 3.22 7.20 -15.47
C SER A 377 2.65 8.47 -14.86
N GLU A 378 2.54 8.50 -13.53
CA GLU A 378 2.12 9.67 -12.76
C GLU A 378 3.24 10.72 -12.63
N ASN A 379 4.50 10.31 -12.84
CA ASN A 379 5.68 11.16 -12.78
C ASN A 379 6.63 10.91 -13.97
N ASN A 380 7.85 11.44 -13.90
CA ASN A 380 8.85 11.36 -14.97
C ASN A 380 9.72 10.10 -14.92
N ARG A 381 9.31 9.04 -14.20
CA ARG A 381 10.01 7.76 -14.20
C ARG A 381 9.06 6.57 -14.27
N VAL A 382 9.62 5.46 -14.76
CA VAL A 382 9.05 4.12 -14.64
C VAL A 382 10.17 3.17 -14.18
N SER A 383 9.87 2.30 -13.23
CA SER A 383 10.80 1.22 -12.82
C SER A 383 10.18 -0.13 -13.15
N ILE A 384 10.99 -1.05 -13.64
CA ILE A 384 10.56 -2.35 -14.14
C ILE A 384 11.39 -3.43 -13.48
N TYR A 385 10.76 -4.49 -13.01
CA TYR A 385 11.44 -5.68 -12.55
C TYR A 385 10.93 -6.89 -13.31
N TYR A 386 11.78 -7.42 -14.18
CA TYR A 386 11.55 -8.63 -14.95
C TYR A 386 12.15 -9.84 -14.23
N VAL A 387 11.38 -10.92 -14.12
CA VAL A 387 11.80 -12.22 -13.62
C VAL A 387 11.32 -13.32 -14.57
N GLY A 388 12.21 -13.80 -15.43
CA GLY A 388 12.02 -15.00 -16.23
C GLY A 388 12.47 -16.25 -15.47
N THR A 389 11.70 -17.32 -15.51
CA THR A 389 12.03 -18.62 -14.88
C THR A 389 12.19 -19.74 -15.90
N ASN A 390 11.84 -19.49 -17.17
CA ASN A 390 12.05 -20.39 -18.30
C ASN A 390 12.89 -19.69 -19.39
N THR A 391 13.61 -20.46 -20.20
CA THR A 391 14.40 -19.98 -21.35
C THR A 391 13.53 -19.32 -22.42
N THR A 392 12.27 -19.72 -22.54
CA THR A 392 11.30 -19.14 -23.48
C THR A 392 10.69 -17.82 -23.01
N ASN A 393 10.77 -17.51 -21.70
CA ASN A 393 10.14 -16.29 -21.20
C ASN A 393 10.79 -15.05 -21.83
N PHE A 394 9.98 -14.07 -22.18
CA PHE A 394 10.44 -12.81 -22.75
C PHE A 394 9.51 -11.66 -22.44
N LEU A 395 10.04 -10.45 -22.61
CA LEU A 395 9.31 -9.20 -22.51
C LEU A 395 9.79 -8.24 -23.60
N GLU A 396 8.85 -7.74 -24.38
CA GLU A 396 9.05 -6.63 -25.30
C GLU A 396 8.15 -5.46 -24.89
N ILE A 397 8.78 -4.34 -24.55
CA ILE A 397 8.09 -3.09 -24.24
C ILE A 397 8.49 -2.01 -25.21
N SER A 398 7.56 -1.10 -25.46
CA SER A 398 7.86 0.19 -26.03
C SER A 398 7.59 1.32 -25.04
N TYR A 399 8.34 2.41 -25.17
CA TYR A 399 8.19 3.56 -24.30
C TYR A 399 8.55 4.86 -25.02
N LYS A 400 7.86 5.94 -24.64
CA LYS A 400 8.14 7.32 -25.06
C LYS A 400 7.75 8.29 -23.96
N ASN A 401 8.28 9.50 -24.01
CA ASN A 401 7.78 10.59 -23.17
C ASN A 401 6.51 11.19 -23.79
N ILE A 402 5.65 11.72 -22.93
CA ILE A 402 4.40 12.38 -23.30
C ILE A 402 4.23 13.65 -22.46
N GLY A 403 3.46 14.60 -22.97
CA GLY A 403 3.08 15.80 -22.22
C GLY A 403 2.42 15.46 -20.88
N LYS A 404 2.51 16.38 -19.93
CA LYS A 404 2.01 16.19 -18.55
C LYS A 404 0.50 16.29 -18.45
#